data_AF-A0A6P1W6R5-F1
#
_entry.id   AF-A0A6P1W6R5-F1
#
_cell.length_a   1.000
_cell.length_b   1.000
_cell.length_c   1.000
_cell.angle_alpha   90.00
_cell.angle_beta   90.00
_cell.angle_gamma   90.00
#
_symmetry.space_group_name_H-M   'P 1'
#
loop_
_entity.id
_entity.type
_entity.pdbx_description
1 polymer ?
#
loop_
_entity_poly.entity_id
_entity_poly.type
_entity_poly.pdbx_seq_one_letter_code
_entity_poly.pdbx_strand_id
1 'polypeptide(L)'
;MLTNYPNISIRQLEGVLGFSRQAYYQYWQRQTGQVSYDADILLLVKKVRQDHPRIGGRKLYSMLEEEFLERGIKMGRDGFFDLLAAN
;
A
#
# COMPACT_ATOMS: atom_id res chain seq x y z
N MET A 1 2.28 9.21 -15.43
CA MET A 1 3.74 9.26 -15.66
C MET A 1 4.18 8.83 -17.06
N LEU A 2 3.56 7.86 -17.76
CA LEU A 2 3.78 7.72 -19.23
C LEU A 2 3.00 8.75 -20.08
N THR A 3 2.03 9.44 -19.48
CA THR A 3 1.35 10.61 -20.07
C THR A 3 2.28 11.77 -20.42
N ASN A 4 3.52 11.78 -19.91
CA ASN A 4 4.51 12.84 -20.15
C ASN A 4 5.45 12.55 -21.34
N TYR A 5 5.35 11.37 -21.95
CA TYR A 5 6.14 10.97 -23.12
C TYR A 5 5.19 10.57 -24.26
N PRO A 6 4.73 11.53 -25.08
CA PRO A 6 3.63 11.32 -26.03
C PRO A 6 3.93 10.26 -27.11
N ASN A 7 5.20 9.91 -27.33
CA ASN A 7 5.64 9.03 -28.42
C ASN A 7 6.06 7.62 -27.98
N ILE A 8 5.96 7.26 -26.70
CA ILE A 8 6.34 5.93 -26.21
C ILE A 8 5.07 5.15 -25.88
N SER A 9 4.70 4.23 -26.77
CA SER A 9 3.61 3.29 -26.49
C SER A 9 4.08 2.21 -25.52
N ILE A 10 3.20 1.76 -24.62
CA ILE A 10 3.52 0.65 -23.70
C ILE A 10 3.98 -0.61 -24.46
N ARG A 11 3.49 -0.82 -25.69
CA ARG A 11 3.93 -1.89 -26.60
C ARG A 11 5.42 -1.82 -26.96
N GLN A 12 5.96 -0.62 -27.16
CA GLN A 12 7.40 -0.47 -27.44
C GLN A 12 8.26 -0.80 -26.21
N LEU A 13 7.74 -0.53 -25.01
CA LEU A 13 8.43 -0.87 -23.76
C LEU A 13 8.47 -2.38 -23.51
N GLU A 14 7.46 -3.15 -23.94
CA GLU A 14 7.47 -4.62 -23.80
C GLU A 14 8.69 -5.26 -24.49
N GLY A 15 9.03 -4.78 -25.69
CA GLY A 15 10.16 -5.30 -26.46
C GLY A 15 11.53 -4.89 -25.94
N VAL A 16 11.63 -3.71 -25.30
CA VAL A 16 12.91 -3.15 -24.82
C VAL A 16 13.22 -3.57 -23.39
N LEU A 17 12.20 -3.65 -22.54
CA LEU A 17 12.35 -3.83 -21.08
C LEU A 17 11.87 -5.20 -20.60
N GLY A 18 11.26 -6.01 -21.46
CA GLY A 18 10.88 -7.39 -21.15
C GLY A 18 9.73 -7.56 -20.16
N PHE A 19 9.01 -6.49 -19.79
CA PHE A 19 7.77 -6.59 -19.02
C PHE A 19 6.54 -6.49 -19.92
N SER A 20 5.50 -7.27 -19.65
CA SER A 20 4.24 -7.17 -20.39
C SER A 20 3.45 -5.92 -19.99
N ARG A 21 2.60 -5.44 -20.89
CA ARG A 21 1.64 -4.35 -20.65
C ARG A 21 0.76 -4.67 -19.45
N GLN A 22 0.32 -5.92 -19.32
CA GLN A 22 -0.47 -6.35 -18.18
C GLN A 22 0.32 -6.21 -16.88
N ALA A 23 1.60 -6.60 -16.88
CA ALA A 23 2.47 -6.41 -15.72
C ALA A 23 2.64 -4.93 -15.36
N TYR A 24 2.77 -4.04 -16.36
CA TYR A 24 2.81 -2.59 -16.13
C TYR A 24 1.53 -2.08 -15.46
N TYR A 25 0.35 -2.41 -16.00
CA TYR A 25 -0.91 -1.95 -15.41
C TYR A 25 -1.18 -2.58 -14.04
N GLN A 26 -0.83 -3.85 -13.84
CA GLN A 26 -0.96 -4.51 -12.53
C GLN A 26 -0.03 -3.89 -11.49
N TYR A 27 1.23 -3.64 -11.85
CA TYR A 27 2.17 -2.92 -11.01
C TYR A 27 1.60 -1.55 -10.63
N TRP A 28 1.05 -0.83 -11.62
CA TRP A 28 0.57 0.51 -11.37
C TRP A 28 -0.72 0.56 -10.56
N GLN A 29 -1.64 -0.39 -10.78
CA GLN A 29 -2.83 -0.58 -9.93
C GLN A 29 -2.46 -0.98 -8.51
N ARG A 30 -1.44 -1.82 -8.31
CA ARG A 30 -0.94 -2.17 -6.97
C ARG A 30 -0.39 -0.94 -6.27
N GLN A 31 0.42 -0.14 -6.97
CA GLN A 31 1.01 1.07 -6.39
C GLN A 31 -0.03 2.14 -6.06
N THR A 32 -0.99 2.43 -6.95
CA THR A 32 -2.03 3.42 -6.64
C THR A 32 -2.98 2.96 -5.54
N GLY A 33 -3.28 1.66 -5.48
CA GLY A 33 -4.06 1.08 -4.39
C GLY A 33 -3.35 1.15 -3.03
N GLN A 34 -2.05 0.84 -2.98
CA GLN A 34 -1.27 0.82 -1.73
C GLN A 34 -1.05 2.22 -1.14
N VAL A 35 -0.62 3.18 -1.97
CA VAL A 35 -0.22 4.52 -1.50
C VAL A 35 -1.38 5.29 -0.85
N SER A 36 -2.63 5.00 -1.22
CA SER A 36 -3.79 5.71 -0.66
C SER A 36 -4.12 5.31 0.78
N TYR A 37 -3.84 4.09 1.21
CA TYR A 37 -4.26 3.59 2.52
C TYR A 37 -3.16 3.65 3.57
N ASP A 38 -1.90 3.62 3.15
CA ASP A 38 -0.74 3.61 4.04
C ASP A 38 -0.73 4.82 4.99
N ALA A 39 -1.01 6.02 4.47
CA ALA A 39 -1.06 7.24 5.27
C ALA A 39 -2.18 7.20 6.33
N ASP A 40 -3.35 6.68 5.97
CA ASP A 40 -4.49 6.56 6.88
C ASP A 40 -4.19 5.55 7.99
N ILE A 41 -3.59 4.41 7.65
CA ILE A 41 -3.21 3.36 8.60
C ILE A 41 -2.15 3.87 9.58
N LEU A 42 -1.13 4.60 9.09
CA LEU A 42 -0.11 5.21 9.94
C LEU A 42 -0.71 6.25 10.91
N LEU A 43 -1.73 6.99 10.48
CA LEU A 43 -2.43 7.94 11.33
C LEU A 43 -3.23 7.23 12.44
N LEU A 44 -3.92 6.13 12.12
CA LEU A 44 -4.60 5.28 13.10
C LEU A 44 -3.63 4.68 14.11
N VAL A 45 -2.50 4.14 13.63
CA VAL A 45 -1.44 3.61 14.49
C VAL A 45 -0.91 4.68 15.45
N LYS A 46 -0.67 5.90 14.96
CA LYS A 46 -0.20 7.01 15.79
C LYS A 46 -1.21 7.35 16.89
N LYS A 47 -2.51 7.39 16.58
CA LYS A 47 -3.56 7.62 17.59
C LYS A 47 -3.53 6.56 18.69
N VAL A 48 -3.53 5.28 18.34
CA VAL A 48 -3.50 4.20 19.34
C VAL A 48 -2.22 4.23 20.18
N ARG A 49 -1.07 4.55 19.57
CA ARG A 49 0.21 4.67 20.30
C ARG A 49 0.31 5.92 21.19
N GLN A 50 -0.48 6.97 20.95
CA GLN A 50 -0.56 8.12 21.86
C GLN A 50 -1.16 7.68 23.21
N ASP A 51 -2.22 6.89 23.18
CA ASP A 51 -2.87 6.38 24.39
C ASP A 51 -2.13 5.17 24.99
N HIS A 52 -1.52 4.34 24.14
CA HIS A 52 -0.84 3.10 24.52
C HIS A 52 0.55 2.97 23.89
N PRO A 53 1.56 3.71 24.40
CA PRO A 53 2.87 3.82 23.74
C PRO A 53 3.68 2.52 23.68
N ARG A 54 3.40 1.55 24.56
CA ARG A 54 4.12 0.26 24.65
C ARG A 54 3.30 -0.92 24.15
N ILE A 55 2.22 -0.68 23.41
CA ILE A 55 1.39 -1.77 22.90
C ILE A 55 2.16 -2.62 21.89
N GLY A 56 2.09 -3.95 22.05
CA GLY A 56 2.70 -4.87 21.11
C GLY A 56 2.01 -4.83 19.74
N GLY A 57 2.78 -4.94 18.66
CA GLY A 57 2.26 -4.78 17.28
C GLY A 57 1.14 -5.76 16.91
N ARG A 58 1.15 -6.99 17.46
CA ARG A 58 0.06 -7.96 17.24
C ARG A 58 -1.25 -7.51 17.89
N LYS A 59 -1.18 -6.93 19.09
CA LYS A 59 -2.35 -6.40 19.79
C LYS A 59 -2.85 -5.12 19.11
N LEU A 60 -1.93 -4.29 18.63
CA LEU A 60 -2.24 -3.11 17.83
C LEU A 60 -3.00 -3.49 16.54
N TYR A 61 -2.54 -4.51 15.81
CA TYR A 61 -3.23 -4.98 14.61
C TYR A 61 -4.66 -5.44 14.93
N SER A 62 -4.86 -6.28 15.96
CA SER A 62 -6.20 -6.74 16.33
C SER A 62 -7.14 -5.62 16.76
N MET A 63 -6.62 -4.51 17.31
CA MET A 63 -7.44 -3.33 17.64
C MET A 63 -7.84 -2.53 16.40
N LEU A 64 -7.00 -2.53 15.36
CA LEU A 64 -7.23 -1.79 14.12
C LEU A 64 -7.94 -2.62 13.04
N GLU A 65 -8.00 -3.95 13.20
CA GLU A 65 -8.59 -4.87 12.23
C GLU A 65 -10.07 -4.58 11.96
N GLU A 66 -10.85 -4.27 13.00
CA GLU A 66 -12.25 -3.84 12.85
C GLU A 66 -12.34 -2.53 12.06
N GLU A 67 -11.46 -1.56 12.35
CA GLU A 67 -11.45 -0.27 11.65
C GLU A 67 -10.99 -0.41 10.18
N PHE A 68 -10.11 -1.37 9.88
CA PHE A 68 -9.74 -1.71 8.52
C PHE A 68 -10.92 -2.29 7.74
N LEU A 69 -11.69 -3.18 8.36
CA LEU A 69 -12.90 -3.76 7.77
C LEU A 69 -13.96 -2.69 7.49
N GLU A 70 -14.23 -1.80 8.43
CA GLU A 70 -15.19 -0.70 8.28
C GLU A 70 -14.81 0.25 7.13
N ARG A 71 -13.52 0.53 6.97
CA ARG A 71 -12.99 1.40 5.90
C ARG A 71 -12.78 0.67 4.57
N GLY A 72 -13.03 -0.64 4.51
CA GLY A 72 -12.80 -1.48 3.34
C GLY A 72 -11.33 -1.69 2.98
N ILE A 73 -10.42 -1.47 3.94
CA ILE A 73 -8.98 -1.65 3.78
C ILE A 73 -8.66 -3.14 3.83
N LYS A 74 -8.19 -3.68 2.71
CA LYS A 74 -7.73 -5.08 2.61
C LYS A 74 -6.26 -5.21 3.01
N MET A 75 -5.93 -4.84 4.25
CA MET A 75 -4.58 -5.02 4.80
C MET A 75 -4.56 -6.20 5.76
N GLY A 76 -3.76 -7.21 5.43
CA GLY A 76 -3.49 -8.33 6.34
C GLY A 76 -2.39 -7.99 7.34
N ARG A 77 -2.22 -8.87 8.33
CA ARG A 77 -1.20 -8.77 9.38
C ARG A 77 0.21 -8.52 8.84
N ASP A 78 0.63 -9.28 7.85
CA ASP A 78 2.02 -9.22 7.36
C ASP A 78 2.27 -7.89 6.63
N GLY A 79 1.34 -7.45 5.79
CA GLY A 79 1.42 -6.12 5.14
C GLY A 79 1.39 -4.96 6.14
N PHE A 80 0.67 -5.10 7.25
CA PHE A 80 0.70 -4.13 8.34
C PHE A 80 2.08 -4.05 9.01
N PHE A 81 2.72 -5.19 9.28
CA PHE A 81 4.08 -5.20 9.85
C PHE A 81 5.12 -4.68 8.87
N ASP A 82 5.00 -4.99 7.58
CA ASP A 82 5.86 -4.45 6.53
C ASP A 82 5.73 -2.92 6.47
N LEU A 83 4.50 -2.39 6.53
CA LEU A 83 4.23 -0.95 6.58
C LEU A 83 4.89 -0.29 7.80
N LEU A 84 4.78 -0.91 8.98
CA LEU A 84 5.40 -0.42 10.22
C LEU A 84 6.92 -0.55 10.21
N ALA A 85 7.51 -1.47 9.45
CA ALA A 85 8.95 -1.60 9.33
C ALA A 85 9.55 -0.58 8.36
N ALA A 86 8.77 -0.18 7.34
CA ALA A 86 9.16 0.80 6.34
C ALA A 86 9.03 2.27 6.79
N ASN A 87 8.37 2.54 7.93
CA ASN A 87 8.07 3.89 8.45
C ASN A 87 8.43 4.04 9.93
#